data_AF-A0A2M7U535-F1
#
_entry.id   AF-A0A2M7U535-F1
#
_cell.length_a   1.000
_cell.length_b   1.000
_cell.length_c   1.000
_cell.angle_alpha   90.00
_cell.angle_beta   90.00
_cell.angle_gamma   90.00
#
_symmetry.space_group_name_H-M   'P 1'
#
loop_
_entity.id
_entity.type
_entity.pdbx_description
1 polymer ?
#
loop_
_entity_poly.entity_id
_entity_poly.type
_entity_poly.pdbx_seq_one_letter_code
_entity_poly.pdbx_strand_id
1 'polypeptide(L)' 'PTSALTMGIGTILEAKEIVLLATGRGKQKVFDKLIALKEPTTDIPASFLINHPLVTVFTDLSKEV' A
#
# COMPACT_ATOMS: atom_id res chain seq x y z
N PRO A 1 -21.32 5.98 -4.57
CA PRO A 1 -21.22 5.84 -6.04
C PRO A 1 -20.75 4.42 -6.39
N THR A 2 -21.19 3.83 -7.49
CA THR A 2 -20.86 2.45 -7.90
C THR A 2 -19.71 2.36 -8.90
N SER A 3 -19.30 3.49 -9.48
CA SER A 3 -18.20 3.58 -10.44
C SER A 3 -17.32 4.79 -10.12
N ALA A 4 -16.03 4.69 -10.47
CA ALA A 4 -15.06 5.76 -10.34
C ALA A 4 -14.02 5.69 -11.49
N LEU A 5 -13.47 6.84 -11.87
CA LEU A 5 -12.28 6.91 -12.70
C LEU A 5 -11.06 6.85 -11.76
N THR A 6 -10.14 5.94 -12.01
CA THR A 6 -8.93 5.76 -11.21
C THR A 6 -7.71 5.57 -12.10
N MET A 7 -6.54 5.95 -11.59
CA MET A 7 -5.27 5.52 -12.16
C MET A 7 -5.13 3.99 -11.99
N GLY A 8 -4.50 3.34 -12.97
CA GLY A 8 -4.10 1.95 -12.84
C GLY A 8 -2.85 1.80 -11.97
N ILE A 9 -2.63 0.60 -11.41
CA ILE A 9 -1.46 0.32 -10.57
C ILE A 9 -0.14 0.49 -11.33
N GLY A 10 -0.10 0.13 -12.62
CA GLY A 10 1.09 0.34 -13.46
C GLY A 10 1.50 1.80 -13.52
N THR A 11 0.55 2.71 -13.77
CA THR A 11 0.80 4.15 -13.80
C THR A 11 1.26 4.71 -12.45
N ILE A 12 0.76 4.16 -11.33
CA ILE A 12 1.23 4.53 -9.99
C ILE A 12 2.70 4.14 -9.80
N LEU A 13 3.10 2.96 -10.29
CA LEU A 13 4.45 2.42 -10.16
C LEU A 13 5.48 3.11 -11.07
N GLU A 14 5.04 3.89 -12.06
CA GLU A 14 5.92 4.72 -12.90
C GLU A 14 6.44 5.98 -12.17
N ALA A 15 5.91 6.29 -10.99
CA ALA A 15 6.36 7.42 -10.19
C ALA A 15 7.86 7.32 -9.83
N LYS A 16 8.53 8.45 -9.62
CA LYS A 16 9.92 8.44 -9.12
C LYS A 16 10.00 8.15 -7.62
N GLU A 17 8.96 8.51 -6.90
CA GLU A 17 8.81 8.35 -5.45
C GLU A 17 7.33 8.17 -5.12
N ILE A 18 7.03 7.27 -4.18
CA ILE A 18 5.68 7.02 -3.70
C ILE A 18 5.63 7.27 -2.20
N VAL A 19 4.68 8.09 -1.76
CA VAL A 19 4.38 8.29 -0.35
C VAL A 19 3.06 7.60 -0.02
N LEU A 20 3.11 6.56 0.81
CA LEU A 20 1.93 5.85 1.31
C LEU A 20 1.53 6.39 2.68
N LEU A 21 0.34 6.99 2.76
CA LEU A 21 -0.25 7.43 4.02
C LEU A 21 -1.26 6.38 4.49
N ALA A 22 -1.00 5.76 5.65
CA ALA A 22 -1.89 4.77 6.24
C ALA A 22 -2.23 5.15 7.67
N THR A 23 -3.46 5.60 7.92
CA THR A 23 -3.87 6.04 9.27
C THR A 23 -5.17 5.40 9.76
N GLY A 24 -5.28 5.27 11.07
CA GLY A 24 -6.49 4.88 11.78
C GLY A 24 -6.66 3.37 11.97
N ARG A 25 -7.04 2.98 13.20
CA ARG A 25 -7.10 1.58 13.69
C ARG A 25 -7.86 0.60 12.78
N GLY A 26 -8.85 1.06 12.02
CA GLY A 26 -9.58 0.21 11.07
C GLY A 26 -8.70 -0.43 9.98
N LYS A 27 -7.49 0.12 9.74
CA LYS A 27 -6.53 -0.39 8.76
C LYS A 27 -5.47 -1.33 9.36
N GLN A 28 -5.42 -1.52 10.67
CA GLN A 28 -4.38 -2.31 11.36
C GLN A 28 -4.21 -3.71 10.74
N LYS A 29 -5.30 -4.48 10.68
CA LYS A 29 -5.28 -5.86 10.17
C LYS A 29 -4.77 -6.00 8.73
N VAL A 30 -5.08 -5.06 7.85
CA VAL A 30 -4.61 -5.12 6.45
C VAL A 30 -3.18 -4.60 6.32
N PHE A 31 -2.79 -3.64 7.18
CA PHE A 31 -1.43 -3.14 7.24
C PHE A 31 -0.45 -4.21 7.74
N ASP A 32 -0.81 -4.97 8.78
CA ASP A 32 0.01 -6.08 9.29
C ASP A 32 0.22 -7.17 8.23
N LYS A 33 -0.83 -7.46 7.43
CA LYS A 33 -0.71 -8.36 6.28
C LYS A 33 0.22 -7.78 5.22
N LEU A 34 0.06 -6.50 4.87
CA LEU A 34 0.87 -5.83 3.86
C LEU A 34 2.37 -5.89 4.21
N ILE A 35 2.75 -5.56 5.44
CA ILE A 35 4.16 -5.54 5.88
C ILE A 35 4.76 -6.94 6.06
N ALA A 36 3.95 -7.99 6.16
CA ALA A 36 4.39 -9.37 6.26
C ALA A 36 4.61 -10.04 4.88
N LEU A 37 4.05 -9.47 3.80
CA LEU A 37 4.22 -9.98 2.45
C LEU A 37 5.66 -9.79 1.96
N LYS A 38 6.14 -10.79 1.21
CA LYS A 38 7.43 -10.74 0.50
C LYS A 38 7.27 -10.46 -0.99
N GLU A 39 6.11 -10.81 -1.53
CA GLU A 39 5.78 -10.72 -2.94
C GLU A 39 4.40 -10.05 -3.11
N PRO A 40 4.16 -9.36 -4.24
CA PRO A 40 2.88 -8.70 -4.49
C PRO A 40 1.75 -9.71 -4.74
N THR A 41 0.54 -9.30 -4.36
CA THR A 41 -0.72 -10.03 -4.57
C THR A 41 -1.84 -9.08 -4.97
N THR A 42 -2.76 -9.56 -5.82
CA THR A 42 -3.95 -8.82 -6.24
C THR A 42 -4.97 -8.60 -5.12
N ASP A 43 -4.92 -9.40 -4.05
CA ASP A 43 -5.83 -9.26 -2.91
C ASP A 43 -5.53 -8.00 -2.08
N ILE A 44 -4.29 -7.52 -2.10
CA ILE A 44 -3.84 -6.31 -1.42
C ILE A 44 -3.08 -5.46 -2.44
N PRO A 45 -3.74 -4.56 -3.18
CA PRO A 45 -3.11 -3.79 -4.26
C PRO A 45 -1.89 -2.96 -3.82
N ALA A 46 -1.85 -2.52 -2.57
CA ALA A 46 -0.69 -1.81 -2.02
C ALA A 46 0.58 -2.68 -1.93
N SER A 47 0.47 -4.02 -2.01
CA SER A 47 1.61 -4.93 -2.00
C SER A 47 2.50 -4.78 -3.24
N PHE A 48 1.97 -4.28 -4.35
CA PHE A 48 2.78 -3.97 -5.54
C PHE A 48 3.83 -2.89 -5.29
N LEU A 49 3.65 -2.06 -4.24
CA LEU A 49 4.63 -1.07 -3.83
C LEU A 49 5.92 -1.70 -3.28
N ILE A 50 5.91 -2.97 -2.85
CA ILE A 50 7.10 -3.70 -2.37
C ILE A 50 8.23 -3.70 -3.41
N ASN A 51 7.86 -3.74 -4.70
CA ASN A 51 8.83 -3.80 -5.80
C ASN A 51 9.28 -2.41 -6.28
N HIS A 52 8.73 -1.33 -5.74
CA HIS A 52 9.09 0.01 -6.15
C HIS A 52 10.37 0.47 -5.41
N PRO A 53 11.37 1.04 -6.11
CA PRO A 53 12.68 1.32 -5.53
C PRO A 53 12.68 2.39 -4.43
N LEU A 54 11.68 3.27 -4.41
CA LEU A 54 11.59 4.36 -3.43
C LEU A 54 10.16 4.57 -2.94
N VAL A 55 9.83 4.00 -1.78
CA VAL A 55 8.55 4.15 -1.12
C VAL A 55 8.75 4.60 0.32
N THR A 56 8.07 5.68 0.71
CA THR A 56 8.04 6.16 2.09
C THR A 56 6.66 5.94 2.67
N VAL A 57 6.57 5.27 3.82
CA VAL A 57 5.30 5.01 4.51
C VAL A 57 5.20 5.90 5.73
N PHE A 58 4.16 6.74 5.81
CA PHE A 58 3.80 7.45 7.02
C PHE A 58 2.55 6.83 7.62
N THR A 59 2.65 6.39 8.87
CA THR A 59 1.57 5.69 9.54
C THR A 59 1.55 5.94 11.04
N ASP A 60 0.35 5.98 11.62
CA ASP A 60 0.11 5.91 13.07
C ASP A 60 -0.12 4.46 13.55
N LEU A 61 -0.12 3.50 12.62
CA LEU A 61 -0.36 2.09 12.90
C LEU A 61 0.91 1.49 13.50
N SER A 62 0.72 0.77 14.60
CA SER A 62 1.82 0.13 15.31
C SER A 62 2.05 -1.25 14.72
N LYS A 63 3.30 -1.70 14.65
CA LYS A 63 3.59 -3.09 14.29
C LYS A 63 3.26 -3.96 15.51
N GLU A 64 2.15 -4.68 15.49
CA GLU A 64 1.91 -5.74 16.48
C GLU A 64 2.81 -6.93 16.12
N VAL A 65 3.73 -7.27 17.02
CA VAL A 65 4.70 -8.38 16.87
C VAL A 65 4.01 -9.71 17.13
#